data_AF-A0A1Q4HDC2-F1
#
_entry.id   AF-A0A1Q4HDC2-F1
#
_cell.length_a   1.000
_cell.length_b   1.000
_cell.length_c   1.000
_cell.angle_alpha   90.00
_cell.angle_beta   90.00
_cell.angle_gamma   90.00
#
_symmetry.space_group_name_H-M   'P 1'
#
loop_
_entity.id
_entity.type
_entity.pdbx_description
1 polymer ?
#
loop_
_entity_poly.entity_id
_entity_poly.type
_entity_poly.pdbx_seq_one_letter_code
_entity_poly.pdbx_strand_id
1 'polypeptide(L)'
;MSWGKIDQRRVRWAVGLALVGQLVLATAVAWAPATAPPPPLTIAVVGDQNTAGIKNRVVWPTLMAARTGWAVSNYALPEAGFAADGMGGQAFSFQVDRAQAQRPRLILLVTGTADASVPEMEAVTVGATDAINKIIRGGQQAAVIGPFWYESPVPESVRRVDDAVKAVAERAEVPFFDALDPPLLTKAQMHPDRSGPSDEGQSVTADRVAAWLRAQVLR
;
A
#
# COMPACT_ATOMS: atom_id res chain seq x y z
N MET A 1 -78.91 -27.97 -20.55
CA MET A 1 -77.67 -27.18 -20.39
C MET A 1 -77.29 -27.19 -18.91
N SER A 2 -76.40 -28.10 -18.50
CA SER A 2 -75.95 -28.26 -17.11
C SER A 2 -74.50 -27.79 -17.03
N TRP A 3 -74.25 -26.73 -16.26
CA TRP A 3 -72.92 -26.19 -16.00
C TRP A 3 -72.23 -27.03 -14.92
N GLY A 4 -71.06 -27.58 -15.27
CA GLY A 4 -70.26 -28.42 -14.39
C GLY A 4 -69.77 -27.66 -13.16
N LYS A 5 -70.06 -28.19 -11.97
CA LYS A 5 -69.53 -27.73 -10.69
C LYS A 5 -68.02 -27.99 -10.68
N ILE A 6 -67.23 -26.92 -10.82
CA ILE A 6 -65.78 -26.96 -10.60
C ILE A 6 -65.55 -27.32 -9.12
N ASP A 7 -64.84 -28.43 -8.91
CA ASP A 7 -64.53 -29.01 -7.60
C ASP A 7 -63.56 -28.09 -6.83
N GLN A 8 -64.14 -27.15 -6.10
CA GLN A 8 -63.49 -26.15 -5.25
C GLN A 8 -62.51 -26.75 -4.22
N ARG A 9 -62.62 -28.05 -3.92
CA ARG A 9 -61.68 -28.74 -3.03
C ARG A 9 -60.32 -28.91 -3.69
N ARG A 10 -60.24 -29.26 -4.98
CA ARG A 10 -58.97 -29.51 -5.69
C ARG A 10 -58.13 -28.25 -5.88
N VAL A 11 -58.78 -27.10 -6.05
CA VAL A 11 -58.11 -25.79 -6.19
C VAL A 11 -57.46 -25.33 -4.88
N ARG A 12 -58.08 -25.62 -3.73
CA ARG A 12 -57.55 -25.23 -2.41
C ARG A 12 -56.28 -26.01 -2.01
N TRP A 13 -56.15 -27.27 -2.43
CA TRP A 13 -54.95 -28.07 -2.19
C TRP A 13 -53.76 -27.62 -3.06
N ALA A 14 -54.00 -27.23 -4.31
CA ALA A 14 -52.96 -26.74 -5.22
C ALA A 14 -52.35 -25.40 -4.76
N VAL A 15 -53.17 -24.49 -4.22
CA VAL A 15 -52.70 -23.19 -3.68
C VAL A 15 -51.93 -23.36 -2.36
N GLY A 16 -52.35 -24.30 -1.50
CA GLY A 16 -51.65 -24.59 -0.24
C GLY A 16 -50.25 -25.19 -0.44
N LEU A 17 -50.07 -26.07 -1.42
CA LEU A 17 -48.77 -26.66 -1.76
C LEU A 17 -47.79 -25.65 -2.39
N ALA A 18 -48.29 -24.72 -3.21
CA ALA A 18 -47.48 -23.66 -3.80
C ALA A 18 -46.95 -22.66 -2.75
N LEU A 19 -47.77 -22.33 -1.73
CA LEU A 19 -47.37 -21.43 -0.64
C LEU A 19 -46.35 -22.07 0.33
N VAL A 20 -46.49 -23.36 0.63
CA VAL A 20 -45.50 -24.07 1.47
C VAL A 20 -44.18 -24.27 0.71
N GLY A 21 -44.23 -24.56 -0.60
CA GLY A 21 -43.02 -24.65 -1.44
C GLY A 21 -42.26 -23.32 -1.56
N GLN A 22 -42.97 -22.19 -1.63
CA GLN A 22 -42.34 -20.86 -1.65
C GLN A 22 -41.76 -20.47 -0.29
N LEU A 23 -42.37 -20.88 0.83
CA LEU A 23 -41.85 -20.60 2.17
C LEU A 23 -40.55 -21.39 2.45
N VAL A 24 -40.46 -22.64 2.00
CA VAL A 24 -39.26 -23.48 2.18
C VAL A 24 -38.06 -22.99 1.34
N LEU A 25 -38.29 -22.47 0.13
CA LEU A 25 -37.22 -21.87 -0.69
C LEU A 25 -36.73 -20.53 -0.12
N ALA A 26 -37.62 -19.71 0.45
CA ALA A 26 -37.25 -18.42 1.03
C ALA A 26 -36.39 -18.56 2.31
N THR A 27 -36.62 -19.60 3.12
CA THR A 27 -35.81 -19.87 4.31
C THR A 27 -34.43 -20.45 4.01
N ALA A 28 -34.24 -21.14 2.88
CA ALA A 28 -32.94 -21.75 2.55
C ALA A 28 -31.90 -20.72 2.08
N VAL A 29 -32.32 -19.63 1.44
CA VAL A 29 -31.43 -18.53 1.01
C VAL A 29 -30.97 -17.68 2.20
N ALA A 30 -31.76 -17.59 3.27
CA ALA A 30 -31.44 -16.81 4.46
C ALA A 30 -30.35 -17.43 5.36
N TRP A 31 -29.98 -18.69 5.13
CA TRP A 31 -29.00 -19.42 5.95
C TRP A 31 -27.73 -19.83 5.21
N ALA A 32 -27.48 -19.28 4.02
CA ALA A 32 -26.14 -19.36 3.48
C ALA A 32 -25.20 -18.64 4.48
N PRO A 33 -24.21 -19.33 5.10
CA PRO A 33 -23.27 -18.66 5.97
C PRO A 33 -22.62 -17.55 5.15
N ALA A 34 -22.74 -16.31 5.60
CA ALA A 34 -22.04 -15.20 4.97
C ALA A 34 -20.55 -15.54 4.99
N THR A 35 -19.97 -15.80 3.82
CA THR A 35 -18.55 -16.06 3.69
C THR A 35 -17.83 -14.84 4.26
N ALA A 36 -17.03 -15.05 5.31
CA ALA A 36 -16.24 -13.96 5.87
C ALA A 36 -15.39 -13.35 4.74
N PRO A 37 -15.32 -12.02 4.63
CA PRO A 37 -14.46 -11.40 3.63
C PRO A 37 -13.03 -11.89 3.81
N PRO A 38 -12.25 -12.03 2.73
CA PRO A 38 -10.86 -12.42 2.83
C PRO A 38 -10.10 -11.45 3.74
N PRO A 39 -9.08 -11.92 4.47
CA PRO A 39 -8.28 -11.04 5.32
C PRO A 39 -7.66 -9.92 4.47
N PRO A 40 -7.55 -8.70 5.03
CA PRO A 40 -6.97 -7.58 4.31
C PRO A 40 -5.49 -7.85 3.98
N LEU A 41 -5.03 -7.32 2.84
CA LEU A 41 -3.62 -7.27 2.53
C LEU A 41 -2.86 -6.50 3.62
N THR A 42 -1.80 -7.08 4.17
CA THR A 42 -0.94 -6.46 5.18
C THR A 42 0.31 -5.86 4.53
N ILE A 43 0.53 -4.56 4.72
CA ILE A 43 1.65 -3.81 4.18
C ILE A 43 2.37 -3.11 5.32
N ALA A 44 3.69 -3.27 5.40
CA ALA A 44 4.53 -2.39 6.21
C ALA A 44 5.26 -1.40 5.30
N VAL A 45 5.25 -0.12 5.67
CA VAL A 45 5.92 0.95 4.94
C VAL A 45 7.14 1.39 5.73
N VAL A 46 8.31 1.35 5.10
CA VAL A 46 9.60 1.82 5.63
C VAL A 46 9.99 3.08 4.85
N GLY A 47 10.46 4.12 5.52
CA GLY A 47 10.76 5.38 4.86
C GLY A 47 11.34 6.45 5.78
N ASP A 48 11.39 7.67 5.28
CA ASP A 48 11.96 8.85 5.94
C ASP A 48 10.86 9.81 6.49
N GLN A 49 11.22 11.08 6.75
CA GLN A 49 10.26 12.10 7.19
C GLN A 49 9.07 12.33 6.26
N ASN A 50 9.22 12.14 4.95
CA ASN A 50 8.15 12.37 3.98
C ASN A 50 7.06 11.29 4.13
N THR A 51 7.47 10.09 4.53
CA THR A 51 6.57 8.99 4.87
C THR A 51 6.06 9.07 6.30
N ALA A 52 6.87 9.55 7.25
CA ALA A 52 6.45 9.79 8.62
C ALA A 52 5.41 10.91 8.72
N GLY A 53 5.40 11.85 7.76
CA GLY A 53 4.43 12.94 7.66
C GLY A 53 4.67 14.06 8.67
N ILE A 54 5.92 14.52 8.76
CA ILE A 54 6.28 15.64 9.64
C ILE A 54 5.45 16.88 9.28
N LYS A 55 4.83 17.50 10.29
CA LYS A 55 3.90 18.64 10.17
C LYS A 55 2.57 18.33 9.44
N ASN A 56 2.23 17.07 9.23
CA ASN A 56 0.95 16.68 8.63
C ASN A 56 -0.10 16.33 9.68
N ARG A 57 -1.38 16.55 9.35
CA ARG A 57 -2.52 16.07 10.17
C ARG A 57 -2.89 14.63 9.81
N VAL A 58 -2.59 14.24 8.58
CA VAL A 58 -2.86 12.92 8.00
C VAL A 58 -1.66 12.48 7.18
N VAL A 59 -1.39 11.18 7.16
CA VAL A 59 -0.22 10.63 6.47
C VAL A 59 -0.65 9.62 5.42
N TRP A 60 0.07 9.57 4.29
CA TRP A 60 -0.32 8.79 3.13
C TRP A 60 -0.50 7.29 3.43
N PRO A 61 0.27 6.62 4.33
CA PRO A 61 0.01 5.21 4.63
C PRO A 61 -1.35 5.00 5.31
N THR A 62 -1.75 5.90 6.21
CA THR A 62 -3.07 5.86 6.88
C THR A 62 -4.19 6.16 5.90
N LEU A 63 -4.00 7.15 5.01
CA LEU A 63 -4.97 7.45 3.95
C LEU A 63 -5.13 6.27 2.98
N MET A 64 -4.02 5.62 2.62
CA MET A 64 -4.04 4.43 1.78
C MET A 64 -4.84 3.31 2.44
N ALA A 65 -4.57 2.99 3.71
CA ALA A 65 -5.34 1.99 4.46
C ALA A 65 -6.85 2.28 4.44
N ALA A 66 -7.23 3.53 4.73
CA ALA A 66 -8.62 3.95 4.75
C ALA A 66 -9.32 3.83 3.38
N ARG A 67 -8.60 4.10 2.29
CA ARG A 67 -9.15 4.10 0.92
C ARG A 67 -9.18 2.72 0.28
N THR A 68 -8.30 1.80 0.70
CA THR A 68 -8.17 0.48 0.06
C THR A 68 -8.72 -0.66 0.90
N GLY A 69 -8.91 -0.46 2.21
CA GLY A 69 -9.20 -1.53 3.15
C GLY A 69 -8.00 -2.42 3.47
N TRP A 70 -6.80 -2.08 3.00
CA TRP A 70 -5.56 -2.78 3.37
C TRP A 70 -5.15 -2.42 4.81
N ALA A 71 -4.51 -3.36 5.48
CA ALA A 71 -3.87 -3.11 6.77
C ALA A 71 -2.46 -2.55 6.52
N VAL A 72 -2.29 -1.22 6.65
CA VAL A 72 -1.02 -0.53 6.38
C VAL A 72 -0.43 -0.01 7.69
N SER A 73 0.81 -0.42 7.98
CA SER A 73 1.56 0.03 9.16
C SER A 73 2.75 0.90 8.73
N ASN A 74 2.88 2.08 9.34
CA ASN A 74 3.96 3.03 9.05
C ASN A 74 5.13 2.84 10.03
N TYR A 75 6.30 2.45 9.50
CA TYR A 75 7.55 2.27 10.26
C TYR A 75 8.56 3.38 10.00
N ALA A 76 8.20 4.40 9.21
CA ALA A 76 9.09 5.46 8.81
C ALA A 76 9.75 6.18 10.00
N LEU A 77 11.03 6.48 9.85
CA LEU A 77 11.82 7.24 10.80
C LEU A 77 12.41 8.48 10.11
N PRO A 78 12.23 9.69 10.67
CA PRO A 78 12.87 10.88 10.13
C PRO A 78 14.38 10.74 9.98
N GLU A 79 14.92 11.36 8.92
CA GLU A 79 16.35 11.36 8.55
C GLU A 79 16.93 9.97 8.21
N ALA A 80 16.14 8.89 8.25
CA ALA A 80 16.63 7.57 7.91
C ALA A 80 16.73 7.39 6.38
N GLY A 81 17.74 6.63 5.96
CA GLY A 81 17.92 6.17 4.60
C GLY A 81 18.44 4.73 4.56
N PHE A 82 18.92 4.33 3.39
CA PHE A 82 19.63 3.06 3.21
C PHE A 82 21.02 3.09 3.82
N ALA A 83 21.73 4.23 3.70
CA ALA A 83 23.04 4.46 4.31
C ALA A 83 22.99 5.54 5.40
N ALA A 84 22.09 6.51 5.28
CA ALA A 84 21.89 7.53 6.29
C ALA A 84 21.27 6.92 7.57
N ASP A 85 21.97 7.13 8.67
CA ASP A 85 21.45 6.82 10.00
C ASP A 85 20.42 7.88 10.40
N GLY A 86 19.16 7.46 10.54
CA GLY A 86 18.09 8.35 10.99
C GLY A 86 18.17 8.66 12.49
N MET A 87 17.11 9.29 12.99
CA MET A 87 17.00 9.61 14.41
C MET A 87 17.22 8.36 15.29
N GLY A 88 18.22 8.44 16.19
CA GLY A 88 18.61 7.32 17.06
C GLY A 88 19.66 6.38 16.46
N GLY A 89 20.30 6.76 15.36
CA GLY A 89 21.38 5.97 14.74
C GLY A 89 20.87 4.75 13.99
N GLN A 90 19.71 4.85 13.34
CA GLN A 90 19.02 3.69 12.75
C GLN A 90 18.72 3.92 11.26
N ALA A 91 19.32 3.09 10.41
CA ALA A 91 19.03 3.02 8.99
C ALA A 91 17.76 2.19 8.69
N PHE A 92 17.37 2.11 7.41
CA PHE A 92 16.24 1.31 6.95
C PHE A 92 16.32 -0.17 7.35
N SER A 93 17.53 -0.72 7.49
CA SER A 93 17.74 -2.11 7.93
C SER A 93 17.10 -2.43 9.28
N PHE A 94 17.09 -1.46 10.20
CA PHE A 94 16.41 -1.56 11.51
C PHE A 94 14.89 -1.42 11.39
N GLN A 95 14.40 -0.50 10.56
CA GLN A 95 12.97 -0.37 10.30
C GLN A 95 12.40 -1.66 9.67
N VAL A 96 13.17 -2.31 8.79
CA VAL A 96 12.83 -3.61 8.20
C VAL A 96 12.72 -4.70 9.28
N ASP A 97 13.62 -4.78 10.26
CA ASP A 97 13.47 -5.74 11.38
C ASP A 97 12.14 -5.56 12.11
N ARG A 98 11.81 -4.31 12.44
CA ARG A 98 10.57 -3.97 13.14
C ARG A 98 9.34 -4.32 12.30
N ALA A 99 9.39 -4.06 11.00
CA ALA A 99 8.34 -4.43 10.06
C ALA A 99 8.16 -5.96 9.98
N GLN A 100 9.26 -6.71 9.84
CA GLN A 100 9.24 -8.17 9.71
C GLN A 100 8.69 -8.87 10.96
N ALA A 101 8.89 -8.30 12.15
CA ALA A 101 8.32 -8.81 13.39
C ALA A 101 6.79 -8.92 13.35
N GLN A 102 6.11 -8.09 12.54
CA GLN A 102 4.65 -8.15 12.35
C GLN A 102 4.21 -9.05 11.19
N ARG A 103 5.15 -9.70 10.49
CA ARG A 103 4.90 -10.61 9.35
C ARG A 103 3.92 -10.05 8.31
N PRO A 104 4.14 -8.83 7.78
CA PRO A 104 3.31 -8.30 6.69
C PRO A 104 3.51 -9.16 5.44
N ARG A 105 2.55 -9.16 4.52
CA ARG A 105 2.71 -9.80 3.21
C ARG A 105 3.68 -9.02 2.32
N LEU A 106 3.64 -7.69 2.41
CA LEU A 106 4.46 -6.78 1.61
C LEU A 106 5.21 -5.81 2.53
N ILE A 107 6.50 -5.59 2.27
CA ILE A 107 7.27 -4.46 2.81
C ILE A 107 7.58 -3.51 1.67
N LEU A 108 7.13 -2.27 1.82
CA LEU A 108 7.30 -1.18 0.86
C LEU A 108 8.40 -0.25 1.36
N LEU A 109 9.53 -0.24 0.66
CA LEU A 109 10.65 0.68 0.91
C LEU A 109 10.41 1.98 0.16
N VAL A 110 10.36 3.10 0.87
CA VAL A 110 10.26 4.44 0.26
C VAL A 110 11.60 5.13 0.42
N THR A 111 12.30 5.27 -0.70
CA THR A 111 13.59 5.95 -0.74
C THR A 111 13.41 7.37 -0.24
N GLY A 112 14.16 7.73 0.79
CA GLY A 112 14.13 9.07 1.35
C GLY A 112 15.09 10.02 0.62
N THR A 113 15.11 11.28 1.06
CA THR A 113 16.12 12.25 0.60
C THR A 113 17.35 12.32 1.50
N ALA A 114 17.36 11.61 2.64
CA ALA A 114 18.47 11.64 3.60
C ALA A 114 19.79 11.15 2.99
N ASP A 115 19.73 10.10 2.16
CA ASP A 115 20.91 9.55 1.46
C ASP A 115 21.52 10.54 0.44
N ALA A 116 20.81 11.61 0.05
CA ALA A 116 21.33 12.60 -0.90
C ALA A 116 22.52 13.41 -0.35
N SER A 117 22.71 13.40 0.97
CA SER A 117 23.87 14.00 1.65
C SER A 117 25.05 13.04 1.82
N VAL A 118 24.88 11.75 1.50
CA VAL A 118 25.95 10.75 1.60
C VAL A 118 26.95 10.99 0.46
N PRO A 119 28.27 11.04 0.74
CA PRO A 119 29.26 11.37 -0.26
C PRO A 119 29.35 10.32 -1.38
N GLU A 120 29.32 9.04 -1.00
CA GLU A 120 29.50 7.90 -1.90
C GLU A 120 28.24 7.04 -2.00
N MET A 121 27.80 6.75 -3.24
CA MET A 121 26.59 5.94 -3.48
C MET A 121 26.82 4.43 -3.25
N GLU A 122 28.05 4.00 -3.03
CA GLU A 122 28.35 2.59 -2.70
C GLU A 122 27.65 2.18 -1.41
N ALA A 123 27.71 3.02 -0.36
CA ALA A 123 27.03 2.75 0.90
C ALA A 123 25.50 2.64 0.71
N VAL A 124 24.91 3.52 -0.11
CA VAL A 124 23.47 3.49 -0.44
C VAL A 124 23.13 2.20 -1.19
N THR A 125 23.96 1.79 -2.15
CA THR A 125 23.80 0.56 -2.94
C THR A 125 23.85 -0.68 -2.05
N VAL A 126 24.82 -0.75 -1.14
CA VAL A 126 24.96 -1.85 -0.17
C VAL A 126 23.76 -1.87 0.77
N GLY A 127 23.40 -0.72 1.36
CA GLY A 127 22.25 -0.62 2.26
C GLY A 127 20.91 -1.01 1.61
N ALA A 128 20.69 -0.61 0.36
CA ALA A 128 19.51 -1.01 -0.42
C ALA A 128 19.51 -2.52 -0.71
N THR A 129 20.65 -3.06 -1.10
CA THR A 129 20.82 -4.50 -1.35
C THR A 129 20.51 -5.30 -0.09
N ASP A 130 21.04 -4.87 1.06
CA ASP A 130 20.83 -5.54 2.33
C ASP A 130 19.37 -5.46 2.79
N ALA A 131 18.74 -4.29 2.69
CA ALA A 131 17.34 -4.11 3.05
C ALA A 131 16.41 -5.00 2.19
N ILE A 132 16.58 -4.99 0.86
CA ILE A 132 15.79 -5.81 -0.05
C ILE A 132 16.01 -7.30 0.21
N ASN A 133 17.27 -7.75 0.28
CA ASN A 133 17.58 -9.15 0.54
C ASN A 133 17.06 -9.62 1.89
N LYS A 134 17.06 -8.74 2.90
CA LYS A 134 16.50 -9.05 4.21
C LYS A 134 15.00 -9.28 4.16
N ILE A 135 14.25 -8.43 3.44
CA ILE A 135 12.81 -8.61 3.20
C ILE A 135 12.54 -9.96 2.53
N ILE A 136 13.26 -10.24 1.43
CA ILE A 136 13.09 -11.48 0.65
C ILE A 136 13.40 -12.73 1.50
N ARG A 137 14.52 -12.72 2.23
CA ARG A 137 14.90 -13.84 3.12
C ARG A 137 13.93 -14.05 4.27
N GLY A 138 13.22 -13.01 4.70
CA GLY A 138 12.14 -13.12 5.69
C GLY A 138 10.82 -13.66 5.13
N GLY A 139 10.75 -13.92 3.82
CA GLY A 139 9.57 -14.46 3.15
C GLY A 139 8.50 -13.43 2.80
N GLN A 140 8.80 -12.14 2.91
CA GLN A 140 7.89 -11.07 2.49
C GLN A 140 8.15 -10.67 1.04
N GLN A 141 7.12 -10.18 0.37
CA GLN A 141 7.29 -9.49 -0.90
C GLN A 141 7.95 -8.12 -0.64
N ALA A 142 8.89 -7.72 -1.50
CA ALA A 142 9.49 -6.39 -1.48
C ALA A 142 8.92 -5.54 -2.64
N ALA A 143 8.83 -4.24 -2.42
CA ALA A 143 8.61 -3.25 -3.47
C ALA A 143 9.29 -1.94 -3.06
N VAL A 144 9.76 -1.16 -4.03
CA VAL A 144 10.53 0.05 -3.79
C VAL A 144 9.89 1.25 -4.48
N ILE A 145 9.91 2.40 -3.83
CA ILE A 145 9.53 3.69 -4.40
C ILE A 145 10.75 4.61 -4.38
N GLY A 146 11.01 5.30 -5.48
CA GLY A 146 12.04 6.34 -5.57
C GLY A 146 11.76 7.54 -4.65
N PRO A 147 12.71 8.49 -4.53
CA PRO A 147 12.54 9.66 -3.69
C PRO A 147 11.31 10.48 -4.08
N PHE A 148 10.58 10.99 -3.08
CA PHE A 148 9.51 11.94 -3.36
C PHE A 148 10.11 13.29 -3.75
N TRP A 149 9.66 13.81 -4.89
CA TRP A 149 10.09 15.12 -5.38
C TRP A 149 8.93 15.90 -6.00
N TYR A 150 9.15 17.19 -6.29
CA TYR A 150 8.07 18.11 -6.63
C TYR A 150 8.38 19.16 -7.72
N GLU A 151 9.60 19.18 -8.24
CA GLU A 151 10.00 20.13 -9.27
C GLU A 151 11.01 19.56 -10.27
N SER A 152 11.07 20.18 -11.45
CA SER A 152 12.05 19.86 -12.49
C SER A 152 12.90 21.11 -12.80
N PRO A 153 14.23 20.96 -12.97
CA PRO A 153 14.98 19.71 -12.88
C PRO A 153 15.13 19.23 -11.42
N VAL A 154 15.11 17.91 -11.22
CA VAL A 154 15.48 17.30 -9.93
C VAL A 154 16.95 17.64 -9.62
N PRO A 155 17.37 17.81 -8.36
CA PRO A 155 18.80 17.93 -8.03
C PRO A 155 19.59 16.66 -8.39
N GLU A 156 20.84 16.83 -8.81
CA GLU A 156 21.71 15.69 -9.16
C GLU A 156 21.93 14.75 -7.97
N SER A 157 22.08 15.28 -6.76
CA SER A 157 22.24 14.49 -5.54
C SER A 157 21.07 13.52 -5.31
N VAL A 158 19.84 13.95 -5.56
CA VAL A 158 18.64 13.11 -5.43
C VAL A 158 18.58 12.08 -6.56
N ARG A 159 18.91 12.48 -7.80
CA ARG A 159 18.98 11.54 -8.94
C ARG A 159 19.99 10.42 -8.71
N ARG A 160 21.19 10.72 -8.20
CA ARG A 160 22.21 9.68 -7.92
C ARG A 160 21.72 8.62 -6.93
N VAL A 161 20.94 9.03 -5.93
CA VAL A 161 20.33 8.09 -4.97
C VAL A 161 19.27 7.23 -5.66
N ASP A 162 18.37 7.85 -6.43
CA ASP A 162 17.32 7.14 -7.18
C ASP A 162 17.92 6.11 -8.14
N ASP A 163 18.90 6.51 -8.96
CA ASP A 163 19.58 5.63 -9.92
C ASP A 163 20.25 4.44 -9.22
N ALA A 164 20.93 4.68 -8.09
CA ALA A 164 21.58 3.64 -7.31
C ALA A 164 20.57 2.61 -6.77
N VAL A 165 19.47 3.09 -6.17
CA VAL A 165 18.43 2.23 -5.58
C VAL A 165 17.63 1.51 -6.66
N LYS A 166 17.28 2.19 -7.75
CA LYS A 166 16.60 1.61 -8.91
C LYS A 166 17.40 0.46 -9.50
N ALA A 167 18.71 0.67 -9.72
CA ALA A 167 19.58 -0.38 -10.25
C ALA A 167 19.66 -1.61 -9.32
N VAL A 168 19.55 -1.43 -8.00
CA VAL A 168 19.47 -2.55 -7.04
C VAL A 168 18.13 -3.26 -7.12
N ALA A 169 17.02 -2.52 -7.15
CA ALA A 169 15.69 -3.09 -7.28
C ALA A 169 15.54 -3.90 -8.57
N GLU A 170 16.01 -3.37 -9.70
CA GLU A 170 16.03 -4.05 -11.00
C GLU A 170 16.86 -5.34 -10.96
N ARG A 171 18.08 -5.29 -10.38
CA ARG A 171 18.93 -6.48 -10.23
C ARG A 171 18.31 -7.56 -9.34
N ALA A 172 17.50 -7.18 -8.37
CA ALA A 172 16.78 -8.08 -7.48
C ALA A 172 15.40 -8.50 -8.03
N GLU A 173 15.03 -8.05 -9.23
CA GLU A 173 13.70 -8.25 -9.84
C GLU A 173 12.55 -7.76 -8.93
N VAL A 174 12.80 -6.72 -8.14
CA VAL A 174 11.83 -6.09 -7.25
C VAL A 174 11.16 -4.92 -7.97
N PRO A 175 9.81 -4.80 -7.92
CA PRO A 175 9.12 -3.66 -8.52
C PRO A 175 9.60 -2.32 -7.98
N PHE A 176 9.88 -1.39 -8.89
CA PHE A 176 10.29 -0.03 -8.59
C PHE A 176 9.27 0.99 -9.11
N PHE A 177 8.83 1.92 -8.26
CA PHE A 177 8.00 3.05 -8.66
C PHE A 177 8.88 4.29 -8.82
N ASP A 178 9.04 4.74 -10.06
CA ASP A 178 9.70 6.01 -10.36
C ASP A 178 8.83 7.18 -9.88
N ALA A 179 9.32 7.90 -8.87
CA ALA A 179 8.66 9.05 -8.27
C ALA A 179 9.29 10.39 -8.69
N LEU A 180 10.28 10.34 -9.59
CA LEU A 180 11.05 11.51 -10.04
C LEU A 180 10.69 11.96 -11.46
N ASP A 181 10.31 11.05 -12.36
CA ASP A 181 9.97 11.39 -13.75
C ASP A 181 8.62 10.81 -14.23
N PRO A 182 7.56 11.64 -14.32
CA PRO A 182 7.50 13.01 -13.81
C PRO A 182 7.53 13.02 -12.27
N PRO A 183 7.87 14.15 -11.62
CA PRO A 183 7.84 14.25 -10.17
C PRO A 183 6.47 13.83 -9.60
N LEU A 184 6.52 13.02 -8.54
CA LEU A 184 5.31 12.49 -7.90
C LEU A 184 4.37 13.62 -7.45
N LEU A 185 4.96 14.71 -6.98
CA LEU A 185 4.25 15.86 -6.43
C LEU A 185 4.49 17.12 -7.27
N THR A 186 3.74 18.16 -6.95
CA THR A 186 3.93 19.51 -7.45
C THR A 186 4.32 20.44 -6.30
N LYS A 187 4.82 21.64 -6.61
CA LYS A 187 5.05 22.68 -5.61
C LYS A 187 3.82 22.96 -4.75
N ALA A 188 2.60 22.94 -5.28
CA ALA A 188 1.40 23.18 -4.48
C ALA A 188 1.14 22.09 -3.42
N GLN A 189 1.67 20.88 -3.66
CA GLN A 189 1.49 19.70 -2.82
C GLN A 189 2.59 19.53 -1.76
N MET A 190 3.48 20.52 -1.63
CA MET A 190 4.49 20.57 -0.57
C MET A 190 4.08 21.57 0.50
N HIS A 191 4.61 21.41 1.71
CA HIS A 191 4.55 22.47 2.72
C HIS A 191 5.15 23.78 2.18
N PRO A 192 4.72 24.96 2.68
CA PRO A 192 5.24 26.25 2.23
C PRO A 192 6.77 26.36 2.31
N ASP A 193 7.38 25.73 3.31
CA ASP A 193 8.82 25.68 3.54
C ASP A 193 9.54 24.57 2.76
N ARG A 194 8.81 23.79 1.95
CA ARG A 194 9.33 22.66 1.16
C ARG A 194 9.91 21.50 1.98
N SER A 195 9.65 21.44 3.29
CA SER A 195 10.21 20.40 4.17
C SER A 195 9.63 19.00 3.96
N GLY A 196 8.56 18.87 3.18
CA GLY A 196 7.91 17.60 2.84
C GLY A 196 6.53 17.82 2.21
N PRO A 197 5.80 16.74 1.87
CA PRO A 197 4.45 16.82 1.31
C PRO A 197 3.47 17.47 2.30
N SER A 198 2.62 18.37 1.82
CA SER A 198 1.48 18.89 2.58
C SER A 198 0.42 17.79 2.77
N ASP A 199 -0.65 18.04 3.53
CA ASP A 199 -1.76 17.06 3.66
C ASP A 199 -2.37 16.70 2.28
N GLU A 200 -2.40 17.67 1.35
CA GLU A 200 -2.80 17.42 -0.03
C GLU A 200 -1.79 16.51 -0.76
N GLY A 201 -0.48 16.77 -0.60
CA GLY A 201 0.56 15.90 -1.14
C GLY A 201 0.49 14.48 -0.59
N GLN A 202 0.31 14.33 0.72
CA GLN A 202 0.07 13.04 1.38
C GLN A 202 -1.15 12.32 0.78
N SER A 203 -2.23 13.04 0.54
CA SER A 203 -3.42 12.50 -0.12
C SER A 203 -3.14 12.00 -1.54
N VAL A 204 -2.41 12.78 -2.34
CA VAL A 204 -2.05 12.40 -3.72
C VAL A 204 -1.11 11.20 -3.75
N THR A 205 -0.13 11.15 -2.86
CA THR A 205 0.77 10.01 -2.71
C THR A 205 0.00 8.73 -2.40
N ALA A 206 -0.97 8.77 -1.48
CA ALA A 206 -1.76 7.60 -1.13
C ALA A 206 -2.48 6.99 -2.34
N ASP A 207 -3.08 7.82 -3.20
CA ASP A 207 -3.80 7.34 -4.39
C ASP A 207 -2.85 6.79 -5.45
N ARG A 208 -1.74 7.49 -5.73
CA ARG A 208 -0.77 7.08 -6.75
C ARG A 208 -0.06 5.78 -6.36
N VAL A 209 0.38 5.66 -5.12
CA VAL A 209 1.04 4.44 -4.62
C VAL A 209 0.06 3.27 -4.61
N ALA A 210 -1.19 3.46 -4.14
CA ALA A 210 -2.19 2.40 -4.16
C ALA A 210 -2.54 1.92 -5.58
N ALA A 211 -2.62 2.86 -6.54
CA ALA A 211 -2.85 2.54 -7.94
C ALA A 211 -1.69 1.72 -8.52
N TRP A 212 -0.44 2.14 -8.27
CA TRP A 212 0.75 1.41 -8.70
C TRP A 212 0.84 0.01 -8.08
N LEU A 213 0.63 -0.13 -6.78
CA LEU A 213 0.65 -1.43 -6.09
C LEU A 213 -0.34 -2.41 -6.71
N ARG A 214 -1.59 -1.98 -6.95
CA ARG A 214 -2.59 -2.82 -7.63
C ARG A 214 -2.17 -3.18 -9.05
N ALA A 215 -1.61 -2.20 -9.77
CA ALA A 215 -1.31 -2.37 -11.18
C ALA A 215 -0.05 -3.19 -11.41
N GLN A 216 0.95 -3.19 -10.53
CA GLN A 216 2.28 -3.74 -10.84
C GLN A 216 2.84 -4.71 -9.79
N VAL A 217 2.34 -4.67 -8.55
CA VAL A 217 2.95 -5.44 -7.43
C VAL A 217 2.05 -6.58 -6.97
N LEU A 218 0.74 -6.33 -6.86
CA LEU A 218 -0.23 -7.26 -6.29
C LEU A 218 -0.91 -8.18 -7.33
N ARG A 219 -0.34 -8.25 -8.54
CA ARG A 219 -0.86 -9.12 -9.60
C ARG A 219 -0.75 -10.59 -9.21
#